data_AF-A0AAD4D725-F1
#
_entry.id   AF-A0AAD4D725-F1
#
_cell.length_a   1.000
_cell.length_b   1.000
_cell.length_c   1.000
_cell.angle_alpha   90.00
_cell.angle_beta   90.00
_cell.angle_gamma   90.00
#
_symmetry.space_group_name_H-M   'P 1'
#
loop_
_entity.id
_entity.type
_entity.pdbx_description
1 polymer ?
#
loop_
_entity_poly.entity_id
_entity_poly.type
_entity_poly.pdbx_seq_one_letter_code
_entity_poly.pdbx_strand_id
1 'polypeptide(L)'
;MSDQKQEFAAEKEFVDEKYDAERNSVVLEEEENSPIPEVAAIVSNKDDPNVPVMTFRYYLMAVLFSCILSFFNQFFWFRTHPMTISTLVIQLLSYPFGKFLARVLPAGTFFNPGPFNIKEHVLVALTANCAGGVAYAVDITVIQKVWYGQDYGFLANFLLILCTQMLGYGMAGVLR
;
A
#
# COMPACT_ATOMS: atom_id res chain seq x y z
N MET A 1 32.62 -5.75 -52.18
CA MET A 1 32.69 -4.30 -51.84
C MET A 1 31.32 -3.69 -51.54
N SER A 2 30.21 -4.31 -51.97
CA SER A 2 28.85 -3.89 -51.60
C SER A 2 28.46 -4.33 -50.19
N ASP A 3 28.79 -5.58 -49.81
CA ASP A 3 28.35 -6.16 -48.53
C ASP A 3 29.00 -5.47 -47.32
N GLN A 4 30.30 -5.16 -47.38
CA GLN A 4 31.01 -4.42 -46.32
C GLN A 4 30.47 -2.99 -46.11
N LYS A 5 29.90 -2.36 -47.14
CA LYS A 5 29.28 -1.04 -47.00
C LYS A 5 27.91 -1.13 -46.36
N GLN A 6 27.15 -2.19 -46.64
CA GLN A 6 25.86 -2.44 -45.98
C GLN A 6 26.06 -2.82 -44.52
N GLU A 7 27.07 -3.63 -44.21
CA GLU A 7 27.39 -4.03 -42.83
C GLU A 7 27.86 -2.83 -41.99
N PHE A 8 28.72 -1.97 -42.55
CA PHE A 8 29.15 -0.73 -41.90
C PHE A 8 28.01 0.29 -41.72
N ALA A 9 27.07 0.36 -42.67
CA ALA A 9 25.90 1.23 -42.55
C ALA A 9 24.94 0.73 -41.46
N ALA A 10 24.71 -0.58 -41.38
CA ALA A 10 23.87 -1.19 -40.35
C ALA A 10 24.50 -1.07 -38.94
N GLU A 11 25.82 -1.22 -38.82
CA GLU A 11 26.53 -1.01 -37.56
C GLU A 11 26.44 0.45 -37.10
N LYS A 12 26.54 1.40 -38.05
CA LYS A 12 26.39 2.82 -37.75
C LYS A 12 24.97 3.17 -37.28
N GLU A 13 23.94 2.68 -37.96
CA GLU A 13 22.53 2.86 -37.54
C GLU A 13 22.29 2.28 -36.15
N PHE A 14 22.84 1.11 -35.84
CA PHE A 14 22.71 0.48 -34.52
C PHE A 14 23.41 1.28 -33.40
N VAL A 15 24.55 1.90 -33.70
CA VAL A 15 25.28 2.76 -32.75
C VAL A 15 24.54 4.08 -32.52
N ASP A 16 24.01 4.71 -33.57
CA ASP A 16 23.24 5.94 -33.47
C ASP A 16 21.92 5.70 -32.70
N GLU A 17 21.23 4.58 -32.93
CA GLU A 17 20.01 4.21 -32.20
C GLU A 17 20.27 3.97 -30.70
N LYS A 18 21.40 3.35 -30.35
CA LYS A 18 21.81 3.20 -28.94
C LYS A 18 22.13 4.54 -28.28
N TYR A 19 22.83 5.42 -28.98
CA TYR A 19 23.20 6.74 -28.46
C TYR A 19 21.96 7.61 -28.22
N ASP A 20 21.00 7.59 -29.14
CA ASP A 20 19.74 8.30 -29.00
C ASP A 20 18.86 7.72 -27.88
N ALA A 21 18.85 6.38 -27.70
CA ALA A 21 18.15 5.74 -26.59
C ALA A 21 18.76 6.10 -25.23
N GLU A 22 20.09 6.11 -25.12
CA GLU A 22 20.80 6.48 -23.89
C GLU A 22 20.59 7.95 -23.56
N ARG A 23 20.66 8.84 -24.55
CA ARG A 23 20.35 10.27 -24.39
C ARG A 23 18.90 10.49 -23.95
N ASN A 24 17.95 9.80 -24.57
CA ASN A 24 16.54 9.90 -24.18
C ASN A 24 16.33 9.37 -22.76
N SER A 25 17.00 8.30 -22.34
CA SER A 25 16.92 7.81 -20.95
C SER A 25 17.46 8.82 -19.94
N VAL A 26 18.55 9.54 -20.26
CA VAL A 26 19.12 10.57 -19.37
C VAL A 26 18.19 11.78 -19.27
N VAL A 27 17.60 12.21 -20.39
CA VAL A 27 16.61 13.31 -20.40
C VAL A 27 15.36 12.95 -19.60
N LEU A 28 14.88 11.71 -19.72
CA LEU A 28 13.78 11.21 -18.92
C LEU A 28 14.15 11.12 -17.43
N GLU A 29 15.36 10.71 -17.07
CA GLU A 29 15.83 10.71 -15.66
C GLU A 29 15.91 12.13 -15.07
N GLU A 30 16.27 13.14 -15.87
CA GLU A 30 16.27 14.55 -15.46
C GLU A 30 14.86 15.13 -15.33
N GLU A 31 13.92 14.75 -16.23
CA GLU A 31 12.51 15.15 -16.16
C GLU A 31 11.74 14.46 -15.02
N GLU A 32 12.06 13.21 -14.70
CA GLU A 32 11.49 12.50 -13.55
C GLU A 32 11.97 13.08 -12.21
N ASN A 33 13.10 13.80 -12.22
CA ASN A 33 13.63 14.42 -11.01
C ASN A 33 12.94 15.73 -10.66
N SER A 34 12.74 15.97 -9.37
CA SER A 34 12.11 17.21 -8.94
C SER A 34 12.99 18.41 -9.33
N PRO A 35 12.42 19.47 -9.93
CA PRO A 35 13.16 20.70 -10.22
C PRO A 35 13.75 21.37 -8.97
N ILE A 36 13.22 21.02 -7.79
CA ILE A 36 13.64 21.54 -6.49
C ILE A 36 14.66 20.55 -5.89
N PRO A 37 15.94 20.96 -5.71
CA PRO A 37 17.01 20.05 -5.30
C PRO A 37 16.79 19.47 -3.89
N GLU A 38 16.15 20.22 -3.00
CA GLU A 38 15.79 19.75 -1.65
C GLU A 38 14.77 18.60 -1.70
N VAL A 39 13.88 18.60 -2.68
CA VAL A 39 12.86 17.55 -2.88
C VAL A 39 13.47 16.33 -3.58
N ALA A 40 14.38 16.55 -4.53
CA ALA A 40 15.12 15.49 -5.19
C ALA A 40 16.01 14.68 -4.23
N ALA A 41 16.54 15.31 -3.18
CA ALA A 41 17.43 14.65 -2.23
C ALA A 41 16.71 13.77 -1.18
N ILE A 42 15.41 14.00 -0.95
CA ILE A 42 14.65 13.30 0.10
C ILE A 42 13.98 12.01 -0.38
N VAL A 43 13.73 11.87 -1.69
CA VAL A 43 13.05 10.72 -2.29
C VAL A 43 13.88 10.24 -3.47
N SER A 44 14.30 8.97 -3.43
CA SER A 44 14.92 8.34 -4.60
C SER A 44 13.85 8.05 -5.64
N ASN A 45 14.05 8.52 -6.87
CA ASN A 45 13.18 8.19 -8.00
C ASN A 45 13.44 6.78 -8.57
N LYS A 46 14.57 6.17 -8.21
CA LYS A 46 14.91 4.82 -8.66
C LYS A 46 14.23 3.79 -7.76
N ASP A 47 13.32 3.00 -8.34
CA ASP A 47 12.70 1.85 -7.68
C ASP A 47 13.52 0.57 -7.91
N ASP A 48 13.73 -0.22 -6.84
CA ASP A 48 14.32 -1.55 -6.95
C ASP A 48 13.21 -2.62 -6.93
N PRO A 49 12.97 -3.37 -8.02
CA PRO A 49 11.92 -4.39 -8.06
C PRO A 49 12.25 -5.65 -7.24
N ASN A 50 13.49 -5.85 -6.80
CA ASN A 50 13.93 -7.07 -6.12
C ASN A 50 13.72 -7.03 -4.60
N VAL A 51 13.41 -5.86 -4.02
CA VAL A 51 13.20 -5.78 -2.57
C VAL A 51 11.96 -6.57 -2.16
N PRO A 52 12.05 -7.41 -1.11
CA PRO A 52 10.95 -8.26 -0.71
C PRO A 52 9.78 -7.39 -0.21
N VAL A 53 8.60 -7.69 -0.76
CA VAL A 53 7.30 -7.12 -0.38
C VAL A 53 6.42 -8.22 0.21
N MET A 54 5.42 -7.84 1.01
CA MET A 54 4.47 -8.78 1.61
C MET A 54 5.12 -9.90 2.45
N THR A 55 6.09 -9.57 3.29
CA THR A 55 6.73 -10.54 4.19
C THR A 55 5.81 -10.93 5.36
N PHE A 56 6.18 -11.98 6.11
CA PHE A 56 5.48 -12.37 7.34
C PHE A 56 5.37 -11.20 8.34
N ARG A 57 6.45 -10.42 8.51
CA ARG A 57 6.47 -9.23 9.36
C ARG A 57 5.43 -8.21 8.93
N TYR A 58 5.30 -7.96 7.62
CA TYR A 58 4.25 -7.09 7.08
C TYR A 58 2.86 -7.59 7.48
N TYR A 59 2.54 -8.87 7.24
CA TYR A 59 1.22 -9.41 7.57
C TYR A 59 0.90 -9.31 9.06
N LEU A 60 1.88 -9.64 9.91
CA LEU A 60 1.73 -9.55 11.36
C LEU A 60 1.42 -8.11 11.80
N MET A 61 2.17 -7.13 11.30
CA MET A 61 1.97 -5.72 11.62
C MET A 61 0.67 -5.18 11.04
N ALA A 62 0.36 -5.49 9.79
CA ALA A 62 -0.82 -5.04 9.09
C ALA A 62 -2.09 -5.50 9.80
N VAL A 63 -2.18 -6.77 10.19
CA VAL A 63 -3.33 -7.29 10.94
C VAL A 63 -3.41 -6.65 12.32
N LEU A 64 -2.31 -6.64 13.09
CA LEU A 64 -2.30 -6.11 14.46
C LEU A 64 -2.73 -4.64 14.51
N PHE A 65 -2.12 -3.79 13.67
CA PHE A 65 -2.43 -2.37 13.65
C PHE A 65 -3.82 -2.07 13.09
N SER A 66 -4.25 -2.80 12.05
CA SER A 66 -5.61 -2.64 11.50
C SER A 66 -6.68 -3.02 12.51
N CYS A 67 -6.49 -4.12 13.26
CA CYS A 67 -7.42 -4.54 14.30
C CYS A 67 -7.53 -3.49 15.41
N ILE A 68 -6.39 -2.96 15.89
CA ILE A 68 -6.36 -1.93 16.93
C ILE A 68 -7.08 -0.66 16.44
N LEU A 69 -6.74 -0.19 15.23
CA LEU A 69 -7.32 1.02 14.66
C LEU A 69 -8.84 0.91 14.49
N SER A 70 -9.29 -0.18 13.84
CA SER A 70 -10.70 -0.44 13.57
C SER A 70 -11.49 -0.59 14.87
N PHE A 71 -10.93 -1.28 15.86
CA PHE A 71 -11.57 -1.42 17.18
C PHE A 71 -11.80 -0.07 17.85
N PHE A 72 -10.78 0.79 17.95
CA PHE A 72 -10.94 2.09 18.60
C PHE A 72 -11.91 3.00 17.85
N ASN A 73 -11.79 3.07 16.52
CA ASN A 73 -12.69 3.89 15.72
C ASN A 73 -14.14 3.41 15.82
N GLN A 74 -14.39 2.10 15.79
CA GLN A 74 -15.73 1.54 15.93
C GLN A 74 -16.28 1.68 17.35
N PHE A 75 -15.45 1.50 18.38
CA PHE A 75 -15.86 1.56 19.78
C PHE A 75 -16.31 2.96 20.20
N PHE A 76 -15.67 4.00 19.68
CA PHE A 76 -16.04 5.39 19.99
C PHE A 76 -17.13 5.96 19.10
N TRP A 77 -17.55 5.26 18.04
CA TRP A 77 -18.48 5.76 17.03
C TRP A 77 -19.82 6.26 17.60
N PHE A 78 -20.45 5.49 18.48
CA PHE A 78 -21.75 5.86 19.07
C PHE A 78 -21.66 6.78 20.31
N ARG A 79 -20.46 7.27 20.66
CA ARG A 79 -20.32 8.19 21.79
C ARG A 79 -20.69 9.61 21.39
N THR A 80 -21.19 10.38 22.36
CA THR A 80 -21.54 11.81 22.18
C THR A 80 -20.36 12.66 21.73
N HIS A 81 -19.14 12.31 22.17
CA HIS A 81 -17.89 12.90 21.73
C HIS A 81 -16.99 11.77 21.21
N PRO A 82 -17.09 11.42 19.92
CA PRO A 82 -16.30 10.33 19.35
C PRO A 82 -14.83 10.75 19.27
N MET A 83 -13.93 9.86 19.69
CA MET A 83 -12.49 10.00 19.47
C MET A 83 -12.09 9.09 18.32
N THR A 84 -11.53 9.67 17.26
CA THR A 84 -11.03 8.93 16.10
C THR A 84 -9.51 8.92 16.10
N ILE A 85 -8.93 7.76 15.86
CA ILE A 85 -7.49 7.60 15.72
C ILE A 85 -7.17 7.73 14.23
N SER A 86 -6.28 8.67 13.90
CA SER A 86 -5.79 8.83 12.53
C SER A 86 -4.83 7.72 12.15
N THR A 87 -4.85 7.32 10.88
CA THR A 87 -3.92 6.34 10.30
C THR A 87 -2.47 6.81 10.36
N LEU A 88 -2.23 8.12 10.51
CA LEU A 88 -0.90 8.69 10.71
C LEU A 88 -0.22 8.19 12.00
N VAL A 89 -1.00 7.92 13.05
CA VAL A 89 -0.47 7.36 14.29
C VAL A 89 0.12 5.98 14.02
N ILE A 90 -0.56 5.17 13.22
CA ILE A 90 -0.12 3.83 12.84
C ILE A 90 1.12 3.92 11.95
N GLN A 91 1.14 4.85 10.99
CA GLN A 91 2.30 5.08 10.12
C GLN A 91 3.55 5.50 10.91
N LEU A 92 3.40 6.29 11.97
CA LEU A 92 4.51 6.66 12.85
C LEU A 92 4.98 5.48 13.70
N LEU A 93 4.06 4.68 14.25
CA LEU A 93 4.37 3.53 15.10
C LEU A 93 4.92 2.33 14.32
N SER A 94 4.54 2.18 13.05
CA SER A 94 4.95 1.04 12.23
C SER A 94 6.45 1.05 11.94
N TYR A 95 7.10 2.21 11.88
CA TYR A 95 8.54 2.30 11.63
C TYR A 95 9.41 1.72 12.77
N PRO A 96 9.32 2.20 14.03
CA PRO A 96 10.09 1.64 15.13
C PRO A 96 9.71 0.17 15.41
N PHE A 97 8.43 -0.18 15.26
CA PHE A 97 7.97 -1.56 15.45
C PHE A 97 8.50 -2.50 14.36
N GLY A 98 8.50 -2.09 13.09
CA GLY A 98 9.07 -2.86 11.98
C GLY A 98 10.57 -3.09 12.16
N LYS A 99 11.31 -2.07 12.60
CA LYS A 99 12.74 -2.19 12.92
C LYS A 99 13.02 -3.05 14.17
N PHE A 100 12.08 -3.10 15.11
CA PHE A 100 12.14 -3.99 16.27
C PHE A 100 11.90 -5.45 15.85
N LEU A 101 10.84 -5.73 15.08
CA LEU A 101 10.56 -7.07 14.53
C LEU A 101 11.70 -7.57 13.65
N ALA A 102 12.33 -6.70 12.86
CA ALA A 102 13.50 -7.05 12.06
C ALA A 102 14.69 -7.57 12.90
N ARG A 103 14.80 -7.17 14.17
CA ARG A 103 15.87 -7.62 15.08
C ARG A 103 15.48 -8.83 15.92
N VAL A 104 14.20 -8.96 16.27
CA VAL A 104 13.72 -10.04 17.15
C VAL A 104 13.43 -11.32 16.37
N LEU A 105 12.97 -11.19 15.12
CA LEU A 105 12.53 -12.32 14.33
C LEU A 105 13.75 -13.11 13.79
N PRO A 106 13.73 -14.45 13.88
CA PRO A 106 14.86 -15.28 13.44
C PRO A 106 15.16 -15.06 11.95
N ALA A 107 16.45 -14.95 11.63
CA ALA A 107 16.92 -14.78 10.26
C ALA A 107 16.50 -16.00 9.41
N GLY A 108 15.90 -15.74 8.25
CA GLY A 108 15.49 -16.80 7.33
C GLY A 108 14.59 -16.27 6.23
N THR A 109 14.64 -16.89 5.05
CA THR A 109 13.94 -16.44 3.83
C THR A 109 12.43 -16.27 4.04
N PHE A 110 11.82 -17.05 4.94
CA PHE A 110 10.38 -17.00 5.19
C PHE A 110 9.98 -15.99 6.27
N PHE A 111 10.69 -15.96 7.40
CA PHE A 111 10.32 -15.13 8.53
C PHE A 111 10.94 -13.73 8.44
N ASN A 112 12.23 -13.65 8.13
CA ASN A 112 12.98 -12.39 8.10
C ASN A 112 13.95 -12.39 6.90
N PRO A 113 13.44 -12.11 5.68
CA PRO A 113 14.25 -12.14 4.45
C PRO A 113 15.26 -10.98 4.36
N GLY A 114 15.14 -9.96 5.20
CA GLY A 114 16.03 -8.81 5.16
C GLY A 114 15.65 -7.67 6.11
N PRO A 115 16.40 -6.55 6.03
CA PRO A 115 16.12 -5.35 6.81
C PRO A 115 14.71 -4.81 6.51
N PHE A 116 14.19 -3.98 7.42
CA PHE A 116 12.90 -3.35 7.23
C PHE A 116 12.95 -2.31 6.11
N ASN A 117 12.15 -2.54 5.06
CA ASN A 117 12.17 -1.74 3.85
C ASN A 117 11.06 -0.68 3.83
N ILE A 118 11.26 0.38 3.05
CA ILE A 118 10.25 1.43 2.86
C ILE A 118 8.95 0.89 2.25
N LYS A 119 9.05 -0.10 1.34
CA LYS A 119 7.87 -0.72 0.72
C LYS A 119 6.99 -1.42 1.74
N GLU A 120 7.57 -2.16 2.67
CA GLU A 120 6.81 -2.82 3.75
C GLU A 120 6.17 -1.79 4.68
N HIS A 121 6.89 -0.71 5.00
CA HIS A 121 6.38 0.38 5.84
C HIS A 121 5.15 1.06 5.22
N VAL A 122 5.26 1.45 3.94
CA VAL A 122 4.16 2.06 3.18
C VAL A 122 2.99 1.08 3.05
N LEU A 123 3.26 -0.20 2.79
CA LEU A 123 2.21 -1.21 2.66
C LEU A 123 1.43 -1.40 3.97
N VAL A 124 2.09 -1.43 5.13
CA VAL A 124 1.40 -1.47 6.44
C VAL A 124 0.49 -0.24 6.62
N ALA A 125 0.99 0.96 6.28
CA ALA A 125 0.21 2.19 6.42
C ALA A 125 -1.01 2.21 5.48
N LEU A 126 -0.85 1.74 4.25
CA LEU A 126 -1.93 1.61 3.27
C LEU A 126 -3.00 0.62 3.76
N THR A 127 -2.60 -0.58 4.21
CA THR A 127 -3.55 -1.56 4.73
C THR A 127 -4.31 -1.04 5.94
N ALA A 128 -3.61 -0.37 6.87
CA ALA A 128 -4.25 0.25 8.02
C ALA A 128 -5.23 1.36 7.62
N ASN A 129 -4.91 2.13 6.57
CA ASN A 129 -5.82 3.14 6.04
C ASN A 129 -7.10 2.53 5.46
N CYS A 130 -6.98 1.45 4.68
CA CYS A 130 -8.14 0.73 4.14
C CYS A 130 -9.01 0.09 5.22
N ALA A 131 -8.42 -0.36 6.34
CA ALA A 131 -9.12 -1.06 7.42
C ALA A 131 -9.60 -0.14 8.56
N GLY A 132 -9.12 1.10 8.64
CA GLY A 132 -9.40 2.01 9.76
C GLY A 132 -10.79 2.64 9.74
N GLY A 133 -11.52 2.53 8.62
CA GLY A 133 -12.85 3.10 8.45
C GLY A 133 -13.93 2.37 9.26
N VAL A 134 -14.89 3.13 9.80
CA VAL A 134 -16.08 2.58 10.44
C VAL A 134 -17.05 2.09 9.36
N ALA A 135 -17.65 0.92 9.55
CA ALA A 135 -18.59 0.35 8.59
C ALA A 135 -19.95 1.08 8.67
N TYR A 136 -20.30 1.83 7.62
CA TYR A 136 -21.54 2.61 7.57
C TYR A 136 -22.81 1.76 7.73
N ALA A 137 -22.76 0.48 7.33
CA ALA A 137 -23.87 -0.46 7.46
C ALA A 137 -24.26 -0.72 8.92
N VAL A 138 -23.35 -0.48 9.89
CA VAL A 138 -23.65 -0.60 11.31
C VAL A 138 -24.78 0.36 11.70
N ASP A 139 -24.76 1.61 11.20
CA ASP A 139 -25.80 2.60 11.50
C ASP A 139 -27.17 2.14 10.97
N ILE A 140 -27.21 1.52 9.79
CA ILE A 140 -28.44 0.98 9.20
C ILE A 140 -29.03 -0.08 10.13
N THR A 141 -28.22 -1.05 10.59
CA THR A 141 -28.69 -2.12 11.47
C THR A 141 -29.16 -1.60 12.83
N VAL A 142 -28.47 -0.60 13.39
CA VAL A 142 -28.85 0.02 14.66
C VAL A 142 -30.16 0.81 14.54
N ILE A 143 -30.33 1.57 13.46
CA ILE A 143 -31.57 2.32 13.21
C ILE A 143 -32.76 1.36 13.03
N GLN A 144 -32.59 0.29 12.25
CA GLN A 144 -33.64 -0.73 12.05
C GLN A 144 -34.08 -1.35 13.38
N LYS A 145 -33.12 -1.65 14.27
CA LYS A 145 -33.40 -2.24 15.57
C LYS A 145 -34.04 -1.27 16.56
N VAL A 146 -33.54 -0.03 16.65
CA VAL A 146 -33.98 0.96 17.66
C VAL A 146 -35.27 1.67 17.25
N TRP A 147 -35.40 2.07 15.98
CA TRP A 147 -36.51 2.90 15.52
C TRP A 147 -37.64 2.11 14.86
N TYR A 148 -37.32 1.03 14.14
CA TYR A 148 -38.32 0.22 13.42
C TYR A 148 -38.70 -1.07 14.14
N GLY A 149 -38.03 -1.41 15.24
CA GLY A 149 -38.29 -2.62 16.03
C GLY A 149 -38.08 -3.92 15.25
N GLN A 150 -37.35 -3.88 14.13
CA GLN A 150 -37.08 -5.05 13.29
C GLN A 150 -35.66 -5.56 13.59
N ASP A 151 -35.57 -6.81 14.05
CA ASP A 151 -34.30 -7.50 14.24
C ASP A 151 -34.22 -8.71 13.30
N TYR A 152 -33.40 -8.59 12.26
CA TYR A 152 -33.14 -9.67 11.30
C TYR A 152 -32.17 -10.73 11.82
N GLY A 153 -31.71 -10.60 13.07
CA GLY A 153 -30.76 -11.51 13.70
C GLY A 153 -29.29 -11.19 13.38
N PHE A 154 -28.39 -11.78 14.15
CA PHE A 154 -26.95 -11.52 14.05
C PHE A 154 -26.40 -11.82 12.65
N LEU A 155 -26.72 -12.99 12.09
CA LEU A 155 -26.14 -13.45 10.84
C LEU A 155 -26.54 -12.55 9.66
N ALA A 156 -27.80 -12.12 9.59
CA ALA A 156 -28.28 -11.24 8.51
C ALA A 156 -27.62 -9.86 8.59
N ASN A 157 -27.54 -9.27 9.79
CA ASN A 157 -26.88 -8.00 10.02
C ASN A 157 -25.37 -8.07 9.71
N PHE A 158 -24.70 -9.16 10.11
CA PHE A 158 -23.30 -9.40 9.81
C PHE A 158 -23.05 -9.56 8.30
N LEU A 159 -23.87 -10.35 7.61
CA LEU A 159 -23.77 -10.52 6.16
C LEU A 159 -24.02 -9.21 5.40
N LEU A 160 -24.98 -8.40 5.86
CA LEU A 160 -25.22 -7.07 5.30
C LEU A 160 -23.96 -6.20 5.40
N ILE A 161 -23.36 -6.12 6.60
CA ILE A 161 -22.13 -5.36 6.83
C ILE A 161 -20.98 -5.91 5.98
N LEU A 162 -20.83 -7.23 5.88
CA LEU A 162 -19.77 -7.85 5.09
C LEU A 162 -19.92 -7.52 3.59
N CYS A 163 -21.13 -7.63 3.05
CA CYS A 163 -21.42 -7.32 1.66
C CYS A 163 -21.07 -5.87 1.32
N THR A 164 -21.40 -4.91 2.19
CA THR A 164 -21.09 -3.49 1.93
C THR A 164 -19.58 -3.22 1.91
N GLN A 165 -18.80 -3.93 2.73
CA GLN A 165 -17.34 -3.79 2.73
C GLN A 165 -16.69 -4.48 1.52
N MET A 166 -17.28 -5.56 1.00
CA MET A 166 -16.74 -6.31 -0.14
C MET A 166 -17.08 -5.69 -1.51
N LEU A 167 -18.21 -4.96 -1.61
CA LEU A 167 -18.73 -4.43 -2.86
C LEU A 167 -17.72 -3.54 -3.59
N GLY A 168 -17.01 -2.66 -2.87
CA GLY A 168 -15.98 -1.80 -3.43
C GLY A 168 -14.83 -2.58 -4.09
N TYR A 169 -14.34 -3.63 -3.42
CA TYR A 169 -13.30 -4.51 -3.97
C TYR A 169 -13.80 -5.33 -5.16
N GLY A 170 -15.08 -5.73 -5.16
CA GLY A 170 -15.71 -6.40 -6.30
C GLY A 170 -15.75 -5.54 -7.56
N MET A 171 -16.16 -4.27 -7.44
CA MET A 171 -16.18 -3.34 -8.58
C MET A 171 -14.78 -3.03 -9.09
N ALA A 172 -13.81 -2.84 -8.21
CA ALA A 172 -12.42 -2.62 -8.59
C ALA A 172 -11.85 -3.80 -9.42
N GLY A 173 -12.27 -5.03 -9.14
CA GLY A 173 -11.88 -6.21 -9.91
C GLY A 173 -12.50 -6.29 -11.31
N VAL A 174 -13.72 -5.76 -11.51
CA VAL A 174 -14.41 -5.79 -12.81
C VAL A 174 -13.86 -4.74 -13.78
N LEU A 175 -13.33 -3.63 -13.26
CA LEU A 175 -12.84 -2.50 -14.06
C LEU A 175 -11.34 -2.58 -14.40
N ARG A 176 -10.65 -3.65 -14.01
CA ARG A 176 -9.23 -3.90 -14.28
C ARG A 176 -9.06 -4.84 -15.47
#